data_AF-A0A374AKF4-F1
#
_entry.id   AF-A0A374AKF4-F1
#
_cell.length_a   1.000
_cell.length_b   1.000
_cell.length_c   1.000
_cell.angle_alpha   90.00
_cell.angle_beta   90.00
_cell.angle_gamma   90.00
#
_symmetry.space_group_name_H-M   'P 1'
#
loop_
_entity.id
_entity.type
_entity.pdbx_description
1 polymer ?
#
loop_
_entity_poly.entity_id
_entity_poly.type
_entity_poly.pdbx_seq_one_letter_code
_entity_poly.pdbx_strand_id
1 'polypeptide(L)'
;MHYDHIISGTFLKRPNRFIAIVLVGGQEEEAHVKNTGRCRELLIPGARVYLQQHNDPKRKTKYSLIGVSKGNLMINMDSQAPNKAVGEWLKRGGIFPYIEEIRAEKKYGNSRFDFFVRGGELMAGTREAFVEVKGVTLEEDGTAWFPDAPTERGIKHIEELIHCVEEGYDAYIIFVIQMKGVHCFRPNDRTHRAFGDTLRKAADSGVHILALDCLVTKDTMEIDEKIPVIL
;
A
#
# COMPACT_ATOMS: atom_id res chain seq x y z
N MET A 1 8.59 -5.47 8.04
CA MET A 1 9.77 -5.16 7.20
C MET A 1 10.66 -4.09 7.83
N HIS A 2 11.96 -4.05 7.51
CA HIS A 2 12.96 -3.10 8.06
C HIS A 2 13.71 -2.31 6.96
N TYR A 3 14.05 -1.06 7.25
CA TYR A 3 14.91 -0.19 6.45
C TYR A 3 16.18 0.19 7.22
N ASP A 4 17.33 0.14 6.56
CA ASP A 4 18.61 0.46 7.19
C ASP A 4 19.03 1.92 6.94
N HIS A 5 19.85 2.46 7.84
CA HIS A 5 20.47 3.79 7.71
C HIS A 5 19.46 4.93 7.50
N ILE A 6 18.45 4.97 8.36
CA ILE A 6 17.43 6.01 8.32
C ILE A 6 17.92 7.29 8.99
N ILE A 7 17.78 8.39 8.25
CA ILE A 7 17.99 9.74 8.76
C ILE A 7 16.72 10.57 8.56
N SER A 8 16.55 11.59 9.39
CA SER A 8 15.47 12.57 9.22
C SER A 8 15.96 13.77 8.43
N GLY A 9 15.07 14.37 7.64
CA GLY A 9 15.29 15.65 6.98
C GLY A 9 14.03 16.52 6.99
N THR A 10 14.12 17.69 6.37
CA THR A 10 12.98 18.59 6.15
C THR A 10 12.69 18.66 4.66
N PHE A 11 11.46 18.39 4.26
CA PHE A 11 11.06 18.52 2.86
C PHE A 11 11.03 19.99 2.43
N LEU A 12 11.62 20.30 1.28
CA LEU A 12 11.62 21.67 0.73
C LEU A 12 10.72 21.77 -0.50
N LYS A 13 10.95 20.94 -1.52
CA LYS A 13 10.17 20.95 -2.76
C LYS A 13 10.29 19.63 -3.51
N ARG A 14 9.32 19.35 -4.39
CA ARG A 14 9.31 18.16 -5.27
C ARG A 14 9.27 18.62 -6.73
N PRO A 15 10.42 18.86 -7.37
CA PRO A 15 10.47 19.37 -8.75
C PRO A 15 9.82 18.43 -9.78
N ASN A 16 9.81 17.13 -9.52
CA ASN A 16 9.12 16.14 -10.35
C ASN A 16 8.71 14.91 -9.52
N ARG A 17 7.98 13.97 -10.13
CA ARG A 17 7.45 12.81 -9.41
C ARG A 17 8.51 11.87 -8.80
N PHE A 18 9.77 11.96 -9.19
CA PHE A 18 10.83 11.05 -8.74
C PHE A 18 11.88 11.71 -7.83
N ILE A 19 11.93 13.05 -7.75
CA ILE A 19 12.95 13.79 -7.01
C ILE A 19 12.28 14.75 -6.03
N ALA A 20 12.75 14.71 -4.78
CA ALA A 20 12.49 15.70 -3.76
C ALA A 20 13.80 16.38 -3.37
N ILE A 21 13.73 17.68 -3.10
CA ILE A 21 14.80 18.44 -2.46
C ILE A 21 14.49 18.50 -0.97
N VAL A 22 15.45 18.10 -0.15
CA VAL A 22 15.31 17.97 1.29
C VAL A 22 16.49 18.62 2.00
N LEU A 23 16.26 19.19 3.17
CA LEU A 23 17.32 19.69 4.04
C LEU A 23 17.77 18.60 5.00
N VAL A 24 19.03 18.20 4.93
CA VAL A 24 19.66 17.19 5.79
C VAL A 24 20.91 17.79 6.40
N GLY A 25 20.98 17.88 7.73
CA GLY A 25 22.15 18.46 8.41
C GLY A 25 22.47 19.90 7.97
N GLY A 26 21.47 20.67 7.53
CA GLY A 26 21.65 22.04 7.04
C GLY A 26 22.06 22.17 5.56
N GLN A 27 22.17 21.06 4.82
CA GLN A 27 22.50 21.05 3.39
C GLN A 27 21.30 20.61 2.55
N GLU A 28 21.08 21.24 1.40
CA GLU A 28 20.09 20.77 0.42
C GLU A 28 20.61 19.53 -0.30
N GLU A 29 19.78 18.50 -0.34
CA GLU A 29 20.10 17.19 -0.91
C GLU A 29 18.97 16.71 -1.82
N GLU A 30 19.32 15.97 -2.87
CA GLU A 30 18.33 15.27 -3.70
C GLU A 30 18.00 13.90 -3.11
N ALA A 31 16.72 13.64 -2.92
CA ALA A 31 16.18 12.34 -2.53
C ALA A 31 15.29 11.77 -3.63
N HIS A 32 15.46 10.47 -3.91
CA HIS A 32 14.53 9.75 -4.77
C HIS A 32 13.20 9.51 -4.03
N VAL A 33 12.09 9.92 -4.63
CA VAL A 33 10.75 9.67 -4.07
C VAL A 33 10.28 8.28 -4.51
N LYS A 34 10.18 7.34 -3.58
CA LYS A 34 9.68 5.96 -3.82
C LYS A 34 8.14 5.88 -3.97
N ASN A 35 7.52 6.96 -4.40
CA ASN A 35 6.08 7.08 -4.61
C ASN A 35 5.84 7.91 -5.87
N THR A 36 5.12 7.37 -6.84
CA THR A 36 4.80 8.08 -8.10
C THR A 36 3.49 8.86 -8.03
N GLY A 37 2.73 8.71 -6.94
CA GLY A 37 1.48 9.41 -6.66
C GLY A 37 1.68 10.91 -6.44
N ARG A 38 0.56 11.62 -6.24
CA ARG A 38 0.57 13.09 -6.14
C ARG A 38 1.22 13.58 -4.85
N CYS A 39 0.95 12.89 -3.73
CA CYS A 39 1.52 13.15 -2.41
C CYS A 39 1.49 14.63 -1.99
N ARG A 40 0.47 15.40 -2.40
CA ARG A 40 0.42 16.86 -2.23
C ARG A 40 0.11 17.26 -0.80
N GLU A 41 -0.72 16.47 -0.16
CA GLU A 41 -1.11 16.52 1.25
C GLU A 41 -0.01 16.01 2.20
N LEU A 42 0.96 15.27 1.65
CA LEU A 42 2.05 14.65 2.39
C LEU A 42 3.34 15.48 2.31
N LEU A 43 3.74 15.85 1.09
CA LEU A 43 4.99 16.54 0.82
C LEU A 43 4.77 18.05 0.78
N ILE A 44 4.47 18.60 1.96
CA ILE A 44 4.30 20.05 2.20
C ILE A 44 5.65 20.63 2.65
N PRO A 45 6.12 21.77 2.10
CA PRO A 45 7.36 22.40 2.54
C PRO A 45 7.40 22.58 4.06
N GLY A 46 8.52 22.17 4.68
CA GLY A 46 8.68 22.13 6.14
C GLY A 46 8.30 20.79 6.79
N ALA A 47 7.65 19.87 6.08
CA ALA A 47 7.32 18.55 6.62
C ALA A 47 8.59 17.76 6.98
N ARG A 48 8.57 17.10 8.13
CA ARG A 48 9.62 16.15 8.50
C ARG A 48 9.51 14.91 7.62
N VAL A 49 10.62 14.54 7.00
CA VAL A 49 10.71 13.34 6.15
C VAL A 49 11.76 12.36 6.69
N TYR A 50 11.56 11.09 6.36
CA TYR A 50 12.47 10.00 6.68
C TYR A 50 13.11 9.49 5.41
N LEU A 51 14.43 9.44 5.42
CA LEU A 51 15.26 9.16 4.27
C LEU A 51 16.09 7.92 4.54
N GLN A 52 16.05 6.97 3.62
CA GLN A 52 17.00 5.87 3.58
C GLN A 52 18.28 6.34 2.88
N GLN A 53 19.40 6.31 3.60
CA GLN A 53 20.71 6.62 3.02
C GLN A 53 21.29 5.40 2.31
N HIS A 54 21.85 5.61 1.12
CA HIS A 54 22.52 4.59 0.33
C HIS A 54 23.97 5.00 0.06
N ASN A 55 24.89 4.01 0.17
CA ASN A 55 26.31 4.18 -0.12
C ASN A 55 26.73 3.58 -1.47
N ASP A 56 25.76 3.23 -2.33
CA ASP A 56 26.02 2.65 -3.65
C ASP A 56 26.43 3.76 -4.64
N PRO A 57 27.67 3.76 -5.16
CA PRO A 57 28.15 4.78 -6.08
C PRO A 57 27.44 4.77 -7.44
N LYS A 58 26.68 3.72 -7.78
CA LYS A 58 25.90 3.65 -9.02
C LYS A 58 24.59 4.45 -8.94
N ARG A 59 24.14 4.80 -7.73
CA ARG A 59 22.89 5.54 -7.55
C ARG A 59 23.08 7.01 -7.88
N LYS A 60 22.09 7.57 -8.61
CA LYS A 60 22.04 9.01 -8.89
C LYS A 60 21.81 9.84 -7.61
N THR A 61 21.01 9.32 -6.69
CA THR A 61 20.70 9.99 -5.41
C THR A 61 21.19 9.16 -4.23
N LYS A 62 21.79 9.87 -3.26
CA LYS A 62 22.27 9.31 -1.99
C LYS A 62 21.10 8.88 -1.08
N TYR A 63 19.94 9.51 -1.23
CA TYR A 63 18.79 9.26 -0.37
C TYR A 63 17.58 8.74 -1.14
N SER A 64 16.79 7.90 -0.49
CA SER A 64 15.40 7.62 -0.88
C SER A 64 14.47 8.19 0.20
N LEU A 65 13.47 8.98 -0.18
CA LEU A 65 12.39 9.40 0.71
C LEU A 65 11.43 8.21 0.88
N ILE A 66 11.36 7.70 2.10
CA ILE A 66 10.58 6.50 2.45
C ILE A 66 9.39 6.80 3.37
N GLY A 67 9.36 7.96 4.01
CA GLY A 67 8.27 8.34 4.89
C GLY A 67 8.20 9.82 5.19
N VAL A 68 7.09 10.23 5.77
CA VAL A 68 6.79 11.63 6.10
C VAL A 68 5.95 11.71 7.36
N SER A 69 6.12 12.80 8.12
CA SER A 69 5.25 13.13 9.25
C SER A 69 4.13 14.07 8.78
N LYS A 70 2.88 13.71 9.05
CA LYS A 70 1.69 14.55 8.84
C LYS A 70 1.01 14.76 10.19
N GLY A 71 1.25 15.91 10.83
CA GLY A 71 0.86 16.12 12.22
C GLY A 71 1.51 15.06 13.13
N ASN A 72 0.69 14.27 13.81
CA ASN A 72 1.16 13.17 14.67
C ASN A 72 1.30 11.83 13.93
N LEU A 73 0.88 11.75 12.67
CA LEU A 73 0.94 10.53 11.87
C LEU A 73 2.31 10.35 11.24
N MET A 74 2.86 9.14 11.33
CA MET A 74 3.98 8.71 10.51
C MET A 74 3.48 7.87 9.36
N ILE A 75 3.75 8.33 8.15
CA ILE A 75 3.24 7.70 6.92
C ILE A 75 4.42 7.15 6.16
N ASN A 76 4.42 5.84 5.90
CA ASN A 76 5.34 5.22 4.97
C ASN A 76 4.89 5.56 3.55
N MET A 77 5.83 6.02 2.73
CA MET A 77 5.58 6.45 1.35
C MET A 77 6.14 5.49 0.31
N ASP A 78 6.87 4.46 0.70
CA ASP A 78 7.46 3.50 -0.24
C ASP A 78 6.36 2.65 -0.87
N SER A 79 6.13 2.83 -2.18
CA SER A 79 5.06 2.13 -2.89
C SER A 79 5.31 0.63 -3.05
N GLN A 80 6.52 0.14 -2.74
CA GLN A 80 6.83 -1.30 -2.75
C GLN A 80 6.61 -1.96 -1.38
N ALA A 81 6.47 -1.15 -0.33
CA ALA A 81 6.30 -1.64 1.03
C ALA A 81 5.00 -2.43 1.25
N PRO A 82 3.83 -2.05 0.67
CA PRO A 82 2.59 -2.79 0.82
C PRO A 82 2.70 -4.28 0.48
N ASN A 83 3.23 -4.62 -0.70
CA ASN A 83 3.37 -6.01 -1.12
C ASN A 83 4.28 -6.80 -0.17
N LYS A 84 5.39 -6.21 0.26
CA LYS A 84 6.30 -6.85 1.21
C LYS A 84 5.61 -7.10 2.56
N ALA A 85 4.88 -6.12 3.07
CA ALA A 85 4.13 -6.24 4.32
C ALA A 85 3.03 -7.30 4.23
N VAL A 86 2.26 -7.34 3.14
CA VAL A 86 1.25 -8.39 2.89
C VAL A 86 1.89 -9.76 2.79
N GLY A 87 3.03 -9.90 2.09
CA GLY A 87 3.75 -11.17 2.01
C GLY A 87 4.24 -11.66 3.37
N GLU A 88 4.73 -10.77 4.25
CA GLU A 88 5.10 -11.11 5.63
C GLU A 88 3.87 -11.48 6.48
N TRP A 89 2.75 -10.78 6.31
CA TRP A 89 1.49 -11.03 7.01
C TRP A 89 0.82 -12.35 6.58
N LEU A 90 0.78 -12.66 5.28
CA LEU A 90 0.27 -13.93 4.75
C LEU A 90 1.04 -15.13 5.32
N LYS A 91 2.36 -15.04 5.44
CA LYS A 91 3.20 -16.11 6.03
C LYS A 91 2.89 -16.40 7.50
N ARG A 92 2.23 -15.47 8.20
CA ARG A 92 1.81 -15.62 9.59
C ARG A 92 0.34 -16.04 9.74
N GLY A 93 -0.29 -16.47 8.65
CA GLY A 93 -1.68 -16.96 8.63
C GLY A 93 -2.70 -15.94 8.11
N GLY A 94 -2.25 -14.81 7.56
CA GLY A 94 -3.08 -13.66 7.13
C GLY A 94 -4.55 -13.94 6.80
N ILE A 95 -4.85 -14.40 5.57
CA ILE A 95 -6.23 -14.70 5.14
C ILE A 95 -6.69 -16.12 5.47
N PHE A 96 -5.76 -17.06 5.64
CA PHE A 96 -6.05 -18.46 5.97
C PHE A 96 -5.22 -18.92 7.17
N PRO A 97 -5.83 -19.60 8.16
CA PRO A 97 -5.12 -20.06 9.34
C PRO A 97 -4.01 -21.07 9.01
N TYR A 98 -4.17 -21.81 7.91
CA TYR A 98 -3.14 -22.67 7.36
C TYR A 98 -2.84 -22.27 5.90
N ILE A 99 -1.56 -22.00 5.63
CA ILE A 99 -1.06 -21.62 4.31
C ILE A 99 -0.13 -22.72 3.83
N GLU A 100 -0.49 -23.31 2.70
CA GLU A 100 0.33 -24.32 2.03
C GLU A 100 1.30 -23.67 1.05
N GLU A 101 0.83 -22.66 0.32
CA GLU A 101 1.60 -22.01 -0.74
C GLU A 101 1.27 -20.53 -0.86
N ILE A 102 2.32 -19.72 -1.08
CA ILE A 102 2.22 -18.32 -1.50
C ILE A 102 3.09 -18.14 -2.74
N ARG A 103 2.49 -17.70 -3.85
CA ARG A 103 3.19 -17.33 -5.08
C ARG A 103 2.97 -15.85 -5.35
N ALA A 104 4.04 -15.08 -5.41
CA ALA A 104 3.95 -13.68 -5.82
C ALA A 104 3.79 -13.56 -7.34
N GLU A 105 3.24 -12.44 -7.81
CA GLU A 105 3.25 -12.03 -9.23
C GLU A 105 2.59 -13.06 -10.17
N LYS A 106 1.48 -13.66 -9.72
CA LYS A 106 0.77 -14.71 -10.47
C LYS A 106 -0.08 -14.07 -11.58
N LYS A 107 0.15 -14.51 -12.82
CA LYS A 107 -0.70 -14.14 -13.96
C LYS A 107 -2.04 -14.88 -13.90
N TYR A 108 -3.13 -14.16 -14.14
CA TYR A 108 -4.48 -14.67 -14.35
C TYR A 108 -5.15 -13.79 -15.41
N GLY A 109 -5.82 -14.39 -16.40
CA GLY A 109 -6.40 -13.64 -17.51
C GLY A 109 -5.40 -12.66 -18.15
N ASN A 110 -5.76 -11.38 -18.13
CA ASN A 110 -4.96 -10.28 -18.67
C ASN A 110 -4.17 -9.51 -17.60
N SER A 111 -4.42 -9.76 -16.31
CA SER A 111 -3.73 -9.11 -15.20
C SER A 111 -2.69 -10.02 -14.55
N ARG A 112 -1.95 -9.41 -13.64
CA ARG A 112 -1.02 -10.07 -12.75
C ARG A 112 -1.34 -9.58 -11.34
N PHE A 113 -1.81 -10.51 -10.53
CA PHE A 113 -2.12 -10.25 -9.13
C PHE A 113 -0.85 -10.35 -8.29
N ASP A 114 -0.82 -9.58 -7.20
CA ASP A 114 0.34 -9.51 -6.31
C ASP A 114 0.62 -10.87 -5.67
N PHE A 115 -0.42 -11.61 -5.28
CA PHE A 115 -0.28 -12.96 -4.76
C PHE A 115 -1.36 -13.93 -5.25
N PHE A 116 -0.95 -15.19 -5.35
CA PHE A 116 -1.82 -16.35 -5.32
C PHE A 116 -1.50 -17.16 -4.07
N VAL A 117 -2.52 -17.57 -3.35
CA VAL A 117 -2.40 -18.26 -2.07
C VAL A 117 -3.19 -19.56 -2.14
N ARG A 118 -2.55 -20.69 -1.80
CA ARG A 118 -3.26 -21.93 -1.52
C ARG A 118 -3.22 -22.20 -0.03
N GLY A 119 -4.39 -22.28 0.58
CA GLY A 119 -4.54 -22.40 2.03
C GLY A 119 -6.00 -22.53 2.41
N GLY A 120 -6.28 -22.75 3.68
CA GLY A 120 -7.65 -22.94 4.14
C GLY A 120 -7.71 -23.34 5.59
N GLU A 121 -8.86 -23.87 5.99
CA GLU A 121 -8.99 -24.49 7.29
C GLU A 121 -8.49 -25.94 7.23
N LEU A 122 -7.76 -26.36 8.26
CA LEU A 122 -7.22 -27.72 8.36
C LEU A 122 -8.31 -28.80 8.22
N MET A 123 -9.54 -28.51 8.66
CA MET A 123 -10.66 -29.46 8.67
C MET A 123 -11.60 -29.33 7.45
N ALA A 124 -11.59 -28.18 6.74
CA ALA A 124 -12.51 -27.91 5.62
C ALA A 124 -11.84 -28.03 4.23
N GLY A 125 -10.53 -28.27 4.20
CA GLY A 125 -9.76 -28.44 2.97
C GLY A 125 -9.08 -27.15 2.48
N THR A 126 -8.28 -27.29 1.43
CA THR A 126 -7.52 -26.20 0.82
C THR A 126 -8.35 -25.45 -0.20
N ARG A 127 -8.20 -24.13 -0.20
CA ARG A 127 -8.80 -23.18 -1.15
C ARG A 127 -7.68 -22.45 -1.88
N GLU A 128 -8.01 -21.93 -3.04
CA GLU A 128 -7.11 -21.13 -3.86
C GLU A 128 -7.64 -19.71 -3.93
N ALA A 129 -6.77 -18.74 -3.66
CA ALA A 129 -7.13 -17.33 -3.57
C ALA A 129 -6.21 -16.44 -4.41
N PHE A 130 -6.80 -15.53 -5.18
CA PHE A 130 -6.07 -14.41 -5.79
C PHE A 130 -6.14 -13.18 -4.88
N VAL A 131 -5.02 -12.48 -4.74
CA VAL A 131 -4.89 -11.33 -3.84
C VAL A 131 -4.26 -10.16 -4.60
N GLU A 132 -5.00 -9.05 -4.64
CA GLU A 132 -4.52 -7.75 -5.10
C GLU A 132 -4.23 -6.85 -3.88
N VAL A 133 -3.12 -6.12 -3.92
CA VAL A 133 -2.67 -5.21 -2.87
C VAL A 133 -2.69 -3.77 -3.36
N LYS A 134 -3.23 -2.87 -2.55
CA LYS A 134 -3.25 -1.43 -2.82
C LYS A 134 -2.65 -0.68 -1.64
N GLY A 135 -1.58 0.08 -1.88
CA GLY A 135 -1.03 1.01 -0.89
C GLY A 135 -1.92 2.23 -0.73
N VAL A 136 -2.22 2.60 0.53
CA VAL A 136 -3.06 3.74 0.89
C VAL A 136 -2.27 4.68 1.78
N THR A 137 -2.09 5.91 1.29
CA THR A 137 -1.35 6.98 1.99
C THR A 137 -2.16 8.28 2.12
N LEU A 138 -3.30 8.37 1.42
CA LEU A 138 -4.21 9.50 1.53
C LEU A 138 -5.09 9.29 2.77
N GLU A 139 -4.99 10.25 3.68
CA GLU A 139 -5.77 10.32 4.90
C GLU A 139 -6.37 11.73 5.02
N GLU A 140 -7.63 11.81 5.43
CA GLU A 140 -8.33 13.05 5.77
C GLU A 140 -9.26 12.78 6.97
N ASP A 141 -9.09 13.57 8.05
CA ASP A 141 -9.91 13.54 9.27
C ASP A 141 -10.09 12.12 9.87
N GLY A 142 -9.00 11.35 9.94
CA GLY A 142 -8.97 9.99 10.46
C GLY A 142 -9.51 8.93 9.50
N THR A 143 -9.85 9.29 8.27
CA THR A 143 -10.33 8.37 7.23
C THR A 143 -9.26 8.14 6.18
N ALA A 144 -8.97 6.87 5.86
CA ALA A 144 -8.10 6.49 4.76
C ALA A 144 -8.89 6.38 3.45
N TRP A 145 -8.33 6.89 2.35
CA TRP A 145 -9.01 7.01 1.07
C TRP A 145 -8.20 6.41 -0.08
N PHE A 146 -8.88 5.69 -0.98
CA PHE A 146 -8.26 5.24 -2.23
C PHE A 146 -9.24 5.31 -3.41
N PRO A 147 -8.82 5.77 -4.60
CA PRO A 147 -7.46 6.21 -4.94
C PRO A 147 -7.19 7.69 -4.65
N ASP A 148 -5.92 8.09 -4.69
CA ASP A 148 -5.46 9.49 -4.61
C ASP A 148 -5.39 10.18 -5.99
N ALA A 149 -5.51 9.41 -7.07
CA ALA A 149 -5.67 9.85 -8.45
C ALA A 149 -6.51 8.84 -9.26
N PRO A 150 -7.16 9.25 -10.37
CA PRO A 150 -7.91 8.31 -11.22
C PRO A 150 -7.08 7.10 -11.66
N THR A 151 -7.68 5.90 -11.64
CA THR A 151 -6.99 4.62 -11.89
C THR A 151 -7.85 3.62 -12.66
N GLU A 152 -7.76 3.67 -13.98
CA GLU A 152 -8.40 2.69 -14.88
C GLU A 152 -7.84 1.29 -14.69
N ARG A 153 -6.53 1.20 -14.40
CA ARG A 153 -5.89 -0.09 -14.10
C ARG A 153 -6.46 -0.73 -12.85
N GLY A 154 -6.77 0.07 -11.82
CA GLY A 154 -7.41 -0.42 -10.60
C GLY A 154 -8.78 -1.04 -10.87
N ILE A 155 -9.59 -0.40 -11.73
CA ILE A 155 -10.90 -0.93 -12.15
C ILE A 155 -10.75 -2.29 -12.83
N LYS A 156 -9.86 -2.38 -13.83
CA LYS A 156 -9.62 -3.65 -14.56
C LYS A 156 -9.22 -4.80 -13.63
N HIS A 157 -8.34 -4.53 -12.67
CA HIS A 157 -7.92 -5.56 -11.71
C HIS A 157 -9.08 -6.01 -10.81
N ILE A 158 -9.98 -5.11 -10.40
CA ILE A 158 -11.17 -5.48 -9.60
C ILE A 158 -12.15 -6.31 -10.43
N GLU A 159 -12.37 -5.95 -11.70
CA GLU A 159 -13.22 -6.75 -12.61
C GLU A 159 -12.65 -8.17 -12.80
N GLU A 160 -11.33 -8.32 -12.91
CA GLU A 160 -10.71 -9.64 -12.97
C GLU A 160 -10.82 -10.41 -11.65
N LEU A 161 -10.83 -9.76 -10.48
CA LEU A 161 -11.11 -10.44 -9.21
C LEU A 161 -12.55 -10.96 -9.15
N ILE A 162 -13.52 -10.23 -9.71
CA ILE A 162 -14.91 -10.72 -9.84
C ILE A 162 -14.94 -12.00 -10.67
N HIS A 163 -14.22 -12.01 -11.80
CA HIS A 163 -14.10 -13.21 -12.63
C HIS A 163 -13.44 -14.39 -11.90
N CYS A 164 -12.43 -14.14 -11.06
CA CYS A 164 -11.86 -15.19 -10.21
C CYS A 164 -12.94 -15.84 -9.32
N VAL A 165 -13.82 -15.05 -8.72
CA VAL A 165 -14.92 -15.59 -7.89
C VAL A 165 -15.93 -16.38 -8.72
N GLU A 166 -16.28 -15.91 -9.91
CA GLU A 166 -17.18 -16.61 -10.84
C GLU A 166 -16.62 -17.99 -11.26
N GLU A 167 -15.29 -18.13 -11.34
CA GLU A 167 -14.62 -19.40 -11.64
C GLU A 167 -14.39 -20.29 -10.40
N GLY A 168 -14.82 -19.85 -9.21
CA GLY A 168 -14.76 -20.61 -7.97
C GLY A 168 -13.49 -20.41 -7.13
N TYR A 169 -12.64 -19.44 -7.47
CA TYR A 169 -11.55 -19.02 -6.61
C TYR A 169 -12.04 -18.08 -5.51
N ASP A 170 -11.31 -18.02 -4.40
CA ASP A 170 -11.42 -16.88 -3.52
C ASP A 170 -10.70 -15.68 -4.14
N ALA A 171 -11.20 -14.48 -3.88
CA ALA A 171 -10.57 -13.26 -4.35
C ALA A 171 -10.52 -12.23 -3.23
N TYR A 172 -9.37 -11.58 -3.08
CA TYR A 172 -9.13 -10.56 -2.07
C TYR A 172 -8.57 -9.30 -2.71
N ILE A 173 -9.07 -8.14 -2.29
CA ILE A 173 -8.37 -6.87 -2.45
C ILE A 173 -8.03 -6.32 -1.07
N ILE A 174 -6.74 -6.06 -0.85
CA ILE A 174 -6.20 -5.62 0.44
C ILE A 174 -5.68 -4.20 0.29
N PHE A 175 -6.34 -3.27 0.96
CA PHE A 175 -5.88 -1.89 1.14
C PHE A 175 -4.94 -1.82 2.34
N VAL A 176 -3.65 -1.65 2.08
CA VAL A 176 -2.60 -1.51 3.09
C VAL A 176 -2.45 -0.04 3.40
N ILE A 177 -2.94 0.36 4.57
CA ILE A 177 -2.90 1.74 5.03
C ILE A 177 -1.56 1.95 5.72
N GLN A 178 -0.70 2.71 5.06
CA GLN A 178 0.71 2.87 5.39
C GLN A 178 0.93 3.84 6.56
N MET A 179 0.07 3.77 7.58
CA MET A 179 0.08 4.57 8.81
C MET A 179 -0.82 3.93 9.87
N LYS A 180 -0.64 4.32 11.14
CA LYS A 180 -1.50 3.93 12.27
C LYS A 180 -2.40 5.10 12.68
N GLY A 181 -3.56 4.79 13.26
CA GLY A 181 -4.45 5.78 13.88
C GLY A 181 -5.60 6.27 12.99
N VAL A 182 -5.84 5.60 11.86
CA VAL A 182 -7.05 5.79 11.04
C VAL A 182 -8.21 4.96 11.60
N HIS A 183 -9.42 5.44 11.41
CA HIS A 183 -10.63 4.82 11.97
C HIS A 183 -11.38 3.96 10.96
N CYS A 184 -11.28 4.28 9.67
CA CYS A 184 -11.90 3.52 8.61
C CYS A 184 -11.23 3.77 7.25
N PHE A 185 -11.57 2.91 6.30
CA PHE A 185 -11.23 3.05 4.89
C PHE A 185 -12.50 3.29 4.05
N ARG A 186 -12.38 4.15 3.04
CA ARG A 186 -13.45 4.41 2.06
C ARG A 186 -12.92 4.51 0.62
N PRO A 187 -13.67 4.05 -0.39
CA PRO A 187 -13.38 4.41 -1.76
C PRO A 187 -13.53 5.93 -1.95
N ASN A 188 -12.59 6.53 -2.69
CA ASN A 188 -12.56 7.96 -2.94
C ASN A 188 -13.39 8.32 -4.18
N ASP A 189 -14.71 8.32 -4.05
CA ASP A 189 -15.64 8.62 -5.14
C ASP A 189 -15.46 10.03 -5.72
N ARG A 190 -14.94 10.98 -4.91
CA ARG A 190 -14.59 12.33 -5.35
C ARG A 190 -13.46 12.31 -6.39
N THR A 191 -12.49 11.41 -6.21
CA THR A 191 -11.35 11.27 -7.13
C THR A 191 -11.69 10.38 -8.31
N HIS A 192 -12.36 9.25 -8.07
CA HIS A 192 -12.70 8.31 -9.13
C HIS A 192 -13.95 7.47 -8.79
N ARG A 193 -15.14 8.02 -9.04
CA ARG A 193 -16.43 7.35 -8.80
C ARG A 193 -16.52 5.94 -9.39
N ALA A 194 -16.07 5.76 -10.64
CA ALA A 194 -16.10 4.45 -11.29
C ALA A 194 -15.31 3.37 -10.51
N PHE A 195 -14.21 3.74 -9.86
CA PHE A 195 -13.48 2.82 -8.99
C PHE A 195 -14.32 2.37 -7.79
N GLY A 196 -14.99 3.32 -7.12
CA GLY A 196 -15.85 3.00 -5.97
C GLY A 196 -17.06 2.15 -6.36
N ASP A 197 -17.68 2.42 -7.49
CA ASP A 197 -18.80 1.63 -8.02
C ASP A 197 -18.36 0.20 -8.36
N THR A 198 -17.20 0.02 -9.00
CA THR A 198 -16.65 -1.31 -9.27
C THR A 198 -16.25 -2.05 -7.99
N LEU A 199 -15.73 -1.33 -6.97
CA LEU A 199 -15.40 -1.94 -5.68
C LEU A 199 -16.64 -2.43 -4.93
N ARG A 200 -17.75 -1.66 -4.96
CA ARG A 200 -19.05 -2.09 -4.42
C ARG A 200 -19.56 -3.34 -5.13
N LYS A 201 -19.55 -3.32 -6.46
CA LYS A 201 -19.91 -4.49 -7.28
C LYS A 201 -19.09 -5.71 -6.91
N ALA A 202 -17.78 -5.56 -6.68
CA ALA A 202 -16.91 -6.67 -6.29
C ALA A 202 -17.29 -7.27 -4.93
N ALA A 203 -17.65 -6.43 -3.96
CA ALA A 203 -18.17 -6.88 -2.67
C ALA A 203 -19.44 -7.72 -2.85
N ASP A 204 -20.39 -7.22 -3.64
CA ASP A 204 -21.66 -7.91 -3.93
C ASP A 204 -21.45 -9.23 -4.67
N SER A 205 -20.40 -9.33 -5.49
CA SER A 205 -19.99 -10.54 -6.20
C SER A 205 -19.20 -11.53 -5.34
N GLY A 206 -18.88 -11.22 -4.09
CA GLY A 206 -18.17 -12.14 -3.18
C GLY A 206 -16.65 -11.93 -3.08
N VAL A 207 -16.09 -10.86 -3.68
CA VAL A 207 -14.69 -10.49 -3.47
C VAL A 207 -14.52 -9.96 -2.04
N HIS A 208 -13.55 -10.48 -1.32
CA HIS A 208 -13.23 -10.03 0.04
C HIS A 208 -12.44 -8.73 0.02
N ILE A 209 -13.00 -7.68 0.61
CA ILE A 209 -12.34 -6.37 0.70
C ILE A 209 -11.82 -6.18 2.12
N LEU A 210 -10.50 -6.03 2.25
CA LEU A 210 -9.82 -5.82 3.52
C LEU A 210 -9.13 -4.47 3.52
N ALA A 211 -9.19 -3.78 4.66
CA ALA A 211 -8.36 -2.64 4.96
C ALA A 211 -7.54 -2.98 6.21
N LEU A 212 -6.21 -2.92 6.08
CA LEU A 212 -5.26 -3.25 7.13
C LEU A 212 -4.41 -2.03 7.41
N ASP A 213 -4.39 -1.56 8.64
CA ASP A 213 -3.47 -0.50 9.05
C ASP A 213 -2.08 -1.06 9.34
N CYS A 214 -1.11 -0.15 9.44
CA CYS A 214 0.27 -0.51 9.71
C CYS A 214 0.82 0.27 10.90
N LEU A 215 1.53 -0.44 11.78
CA LEU A 215 2.49 0.20 12.67
C LEU A 215 3.67 0.68 11.83
N VAL A 216 3.89 2.00 11.84
CA VAL A 216 4.96 2.66 11.10
C VAL A 216 5.89 3.35 12.07
N THR A 217 7.16 2.99 12.02
CA THR A 217 8.25 3.70 12.69
C THR A 217 9.15 4.35 11.63
N LYS A 218 10.23 5.01 12.07
CA LYS A 218 11.21 5.59 11.16
C LYS A 218 11.83 4.54 10.21
N ASP A 219 11.96 3.30 10.68
CA ASP A 219 12.74 2.22 10.05
C ASP A 219 11.94 0.93 9.84
N THR A 220 10.69 0.84 10.30
CA THR A 220 9.84 -0.33 10.07
C THR A 220 8.44 0.02 9.60
N MET A 221 7.85 -0.95 8.90
CA MET A 221 6.42 -1.00 8.62
C MET A 221 5.96 -2.44 8.80
N GLU A 222 4.84 -2.63 9.50
CA GLU A 222 4.25 -3.93 9.78
C GLU A 222 2.73 -3.79 9.79
N ILE A 223 2.04 -4.73 9.12
CA ILE A 223 0.58 -4.82 9.18
C ILE A 223 0.19 -5.15 10.62
N ASP A 224 -0.84 -4.45 11.11
CA ASP A 224 -1.28 -4.58 12.50
C ASP A 224 -2.75 -5.01 12.56
N GLU A 225 -3.69 -4.07 12.42
CA GLU A 225 -5.11 -4.34 12.64
C GLU A 225 -5.93 -4.22 11.36
N LYS A 226 -6.99 -5.02 11.29
CA LYS A 226 -8.05 -4.82 10.30
C LYS A 226 -8.92 -3.66 10.76
N ILE A 227 -9.12 -2.68 9.89
CA ILE A 227 -10.02 -1.55 10.14
C ILE A 227 -11.32 -1.68 9.33
N PRO A 228 -12.40 -1.00 9.75
CA PRO A 228 -13.66 -0.99 9.00
C PRO A 228 -13.49 -0.46 7.57
N VAL A 229 -14.05 -1.20 6.62
CA VAL A 229 -14.26 -0.77 5.22
C VAL A 229 -15.68 -0.24 5.12
N ILE A 230 -15.85 1.00 4.67
CA ILE A 230 -17.17 1.60 4.43
C ILE A 230 -17.30 1.90 2.94
N LEU A 231 -18.08 1.06 2.26
CA LEU A 231 -18.40 1.19 0.83
C LEU A 231 -19.51 2.22 0.61
#